data_AF-A0A428Z590-F1
#
_entry.id   AF-A0A428Z590-F1
#
_cell.length_a   1.000
_cell.length_b   1.000
_cell.length_c   1.000
_cell.angle_alpha   90.00
_cell.angle_beta   90.00
_cell.angle_gamma   90.00
#
_symmetry.space_group_name_H-M   'P 1'
#
loop_
_entity.id
_entity.type
_entity.pdbx_description
1 polymer ?
#
loop_
_entity_poly.entity_id
_entity_poly.type
_entity_poly.pdbx_seq_one_letter_code
_entity_poly.pdbx_strand_id
1 'polypeptide(L)'
;MPRRSTLPQLTPSQVVHLQDELLANADRLLTAALAVLDLGNIGLARSLVILGMEESGKAIAIHQRRVAMAYEPEGEPFVNAWLGELWADHKLKLKLVHDFLVDEEYWFDTQSPDPEANRAWLGEIKEWARQHNLLKQRGFYVDVNEQDGVLTPAGVSDETSLRRVISHVHQIGWQLRLGEHIQAQ
;
A
#
# COMPACT_ATOMS: atom_id res chain seq x y z
N MET A 1 -23.90 4.99 -13.15
CA MET A 1 -22.53 4.44 -13.19
C MET A 1 -21.66 5.28 -12.27
N PRO A 2 -20.94 4.69 -11.31
CA PRO A 2 -20.05 5.48 -10.46
C PRO A 2 -18.91 6.02 -11.35
N ARG A 3 -18.62 7.33 -11.25
CA ARG A 3 -17.48 7.94 -11.96
C ARG A 3 -16.23 7.17 -11.56
N ARG A 4 -15.52 6.58 -12.53
CA ARG A 4 -14.14 6.11 -12.30
C ARG A 4 -13.38 7.31 -11.74
N SER A 5 -12.79 7.16 -10.57
CA SER A 5 -11.91 8.16 -9.98
C SER A 5 -10.66 8.27 -10.87
N THR A 6 -10.73 9.07 -11.92
CA THR A 6 -9.60 9.36 -12.80
C THR A 6 -8.71 10.41 -12.16
N LEU A 7 -7.43 10.09 -11.96
CA LEU A 7 -6.42 11.05 -11.53
C LEU A 7 -6.31 12.17 -12.59
N PRO A 8 -6.57 13.45 -12.25
CA PRO A 8 -6.36 14.55 -13.17
C PRO A 8 -4.87 14.76 -13.46
N GLN A 9 -4.55 15.47 -14.54
CA GLN A 9 -3.18 15.95 -14.77
C GLN A 9 -2.72 16.84 -13.62
N LEU A 10 -1.45 16.73 -13.25
CA LEU A 10 -0.85 17.39 -12.10
C LEU A 10 0.33 18.24 -12.54
N THR A 11 0.45 19.43 -11.95
CA THR A 11 1.68 20.22 -12.00
C THR A 11 2.77 19.59 -11.12
N PRO A 12 4.05 19.90 -11.34
CA PRO A 12 5.14 19.34 -10.52
C PRO A 12 4.97 19.57 -9.00
N SER A 13 4.51 20.74 -8.58
CA SER A 13 4.26 21.03 -7.16
C SER A 13 3.09 20.21 -6.60
N GLN A 14 2.04 19.99 -7.40
CA GLN A 14 0.94 19.12 -7.01
C GLN A 14 1.34 17.66 -6.89
N VAL A 15 2.29 17.19 -7.71
CA VAL A 15 2.83 15.82 -7.60
C VAL A 15 3.54 15.63 -6.26
N VAL A 16 4.44 16.55 -5.87
CA VAL A 16 5.16 16.49 -4.59
C VAL A 16 4.18 16.54 -3.42
N HIS A 17 3.26 17.52 -3.44
CA HIS A 17 2.25 17.67 -2.38
C HIS A 17 1.36 16.42 -2.25
N LEU A 18 0.92 15.85 -3.37
CA LEU A 18 0.12 14.62 -3.38
C LEU A 18 0.89 13.45 -2.76
N GLN A 19 2.16 13.27 -3.11
CA GLN A 19 3.00 12.22 -2.54
C GLN A 19 3.16 12.37 -1.02
N ASP A 20 3.40 13.59 -0.55
CA ASP A 20 3.52 13.89 0.89
C ASP A 20 2.22 13.57 1.65
N GLU A 21 1.07 13.98 1.11
CA GLU A 21 -0.24 13.70 1.71
C GLU A 21 -0.57 12.20 1.72
N LEU A 22 -0.21 11.46 0.66
CA LEU A 22 -0.39 10.01 0.60
C LEU A 22 0.42 9.30 1.69
N LEU A 23 1.70 9.69 1.86
CA LEU A 23 2.57 9.13 2.88
C LEU A 23 2.07 9.47 4.29
N ALA A 24 1.70 10.73 4.53
CA ALA A 24 1.14 11.15 5.81
C ALA A 24 -0.18 10.42 6.12
N ASN A 25 -1.01 10.16 5.11
CA ASN A 25 -2.25 9.42 5.30
C ASN A 25 -2.00 7.93 5.56
N ALA A 26 -1.06 7.30 4.86
CA ALA A 26 -0.66 5.93 5.11
C ALA A 26 -0.17 5.73 6.55
N ASP A 27 0.69 6.63 7.05
CA ASP A 27 1.20 6.62 8.42
C ASP A 27 0.07 6.73 9.47
N ARG A 28 -0.88 7.67 9.27
CA ARG A 28 -2.05 7.79 10.15
C ARG A 28 -2.89 6.50 10.17
N LEU A 29 -3.11 5.87 9.01
CA LEU A 29 -3.90 4.64 8.90
C LEU A 29 -3.22 3.46 9.59
N LEU A 30 -1.92 3.31 9.44
CA LEU A 30 -1.13 2.24 10.05
C LEU A 30 -0.97 2.42 11.56
N THR A 31 -0.77 3.65 12.02
CA THR A 31 -0.79 4.01 13.46
C THR A 31 -2.17 3.70 14.07
N ALA A 32 -3.26 4.07 13.39
CA ALA A 32 -4.60 3.72 13.85
C ALA A 32 -4.82 2.20 13.85
N ALA A 33 -4.30 1.48 12.86
CA ALA A 33 -4.39 0.02 12.82
C ALA A 33 -3.72 -0.63 14.03
N LEU A 34 -2.55 -0.14 14.46
CA LEU A 34 -1.87 -0.62 15.67
C LEU A 34 -2.72 -0.39 16.92
N ALA A 35 -3.23 0.83 17.10
CA ALA A 35 -4.05 1.16 18.27
C ALA A 35 -5.32 0.28 18.33
N VAL A 36 -5.95 0.03 17.18
CA VAL A 36 -7.12 -0.86 17.08
C VAL A 36 -6.75 -2.32 17.35
N LEU A 37 -5.56 -2.75 16.92
CA LEU A 37 -5.04 -4.09 17.15
C LEU A 37 -4.74 -4.32 18.63
N ASP A 38 -4.16 -3.34 19.32
CA ASP A 38 -3.90 -3.37 20.76
C ASP A 38 -5.19 -3.50 21.60
N LEU A 39 -6.33 -3.08 21.03
CA LEU A 39 -7.66 -3.26 21.61
C LEU A 39 -8.30 -4.63 21.25
N GLY A 40 -7.57 -5.52 20.55
CA GLY A 40 -8.03 -6.85 20.14
C GLY A 40 -8.94 -6.87 18.89
N ASN A 41 -9.11 -5.75 18.20
CA ASN A 41 -10.01 -5.65 17.06
C ASN A 41 -9.30 -6.01 15.74
N ILE A 42 -8.91 -7.27 15.60
CA ILE A 42 -8.02 -7.75 14.51
C ILE A 42 -8.59 -7.46 13.11
N GLY A 43 -9.87 -7.74 12.86
CA GLY A 43 -10.48 -7.49 11.55
C GLY A 43 -10.50 -6.02 11.15
N LEU A 44 -10.79 -5.13 12.11
CA LEU A 44 -10.80 -3.69 11.88
C LEU A 44 -9.37 -3.18 11.65
N ALA A 45 -8.41 -3.64 12.45
CA ALA A 45 -7.00 -3.33 12.27
C ALA A 45 -6.52 -3.72 10.86
N ARG A 46 -6.81 -4.96 10.41
CA ARG A 46 -6.46 -5.40 9.05
C ARG A 46 -7.03 -4.48 7.96
N SER A 47 -8.27 -4.04 8.14
CA SER A 47 -8.91 -3.17 7.14
C SER A 47 -8.24 -1.80 7.07
N LEU A 48 -7.81 -1.26 8.20
CA LEU A 48 -7.01 -0.03 8.25
C LEU A 48 -5.62 -0.23 7.60
N VAL A 49 -4.99 -1.39 7.81
CA VAL A 49 -3.72 -1.72 7.13
C VAL A 49 -3.91 -1.77 5.61
N ILE A 50 -4.94 -2.44 5.11
CA ILE A 50 -5.22 -2.50 3.68
C ILE A 50 -5.40 -1.09 3.11
N LEU A 51 -6.11 -0.20 3.81
CA LEU A 51 -6.24 1.20 3.39
C LEU A 51 -4.88 1.93 3.39
N GLY A 52 -4.05 1.75 4.43
CA GLY A 52 -2.71 2.33 4.49
C GLY A 52 -1.81 1.84 3.35
N MET A 53 -1.95 0.57 2.96
CA MET A 53 -1.25 0.00 1.81
C MET A 53 -1.77 0.56 0.48
N GLU A 54 -3.08 0.80 0.34
CA GLU A 54 -3.63 1.45 -0.86
C GLU A 54 -3.02 2.86 -1.06
N GLU A 55 -2.85 3.64 0.02
CA GLU A 55 -2.18 4.95 -0.03
C GLU A 55 -0.67 4.83 -0.29
N SER A 56 -0.01 3.87 0.35
CA SER A 56 1.41 3.58 0.12
C SER A 56 1.68 3.18 -1.34
N GLY A 57 0.82 2.36 -1.94
CA GLY A 57 0.92 1.96 -3.34
C GLY A 57 0.81 3.13 -4.30
N LYS A 58 -0.07 4.11 -4.02
CA LYS A 58 -0.13 5.35 -4.81
C LYS A 58 1.16 6.17 -4.66
N ALA A 59 1.71 6.27 -3.44
CA ALA A 59 2.95 7.00 -3.20
C ALA A 59 4.14 6.38 -3.95
N ILE A 60 4.26 5.04 -3.91
CA ILE A 60 5.27 4.29 -4.68
C ILE A 60 5.10 4.57 -6.19
N ALA A 61 3.86 4.53 -6.70
CA ALA A 61 3.60 4.78 -8.11
C ALA A 61 3.98 6.20 -8.56
N ILE A 62 3.72 7.20 -7.72
CA ILE A 62 4.16 8.58 -7.97
C ILE A 62 5.69 8.66 -7.99
N HIS A 63 6.36 8.05 -7.02
CA HIS A 63 7.82 8.01 -6.96
C HIS A 63 8.42 7.38 -8.23
N GLN A 64 7.96 6.19 -8.61
CA GLN A 64 8.41 5.51 -9.83
C GLN A 64 8.17 6.37 -11.07
N ARG A 65 7.02 7.06 -11.16
CA ARG A 65 6.77 7.97 -12.26
C ARG A 65 7.71 9.18 -12.25
N ARG A 66 8.00 9.76 -11.10
CA ARG A 66 8.98 10.87 -10.97
C ARG A 66 10.37 10.47 -11.46
N VAL A 67 10.83 9.28 -11.10
CA VAL A 67 12.11 8.74 -11.58
C VAL A 67 12.07 8.53 -13.10
N ALA A 68 11.01 7.89 -13.61
CA ALA A 68 10.88 7.63 -15.05
C ALA A 68 10.85 8.91 -15.90
N MET A 69 10.24 9.99 -15.41
CA MET A 69 10.15 11.28 -16.11
C MET A 69 11.51 11.88 -16.50
N ALA A 70 12.60 11.51 -15.81
CA ALA A 70 13.94 11.95 -16.18
C ALA A 70 14.42 11.39 -17.54
N TYR A 71 13.78 10.33 -18.03
CA TYR A 71 14.16 9.61 -19.25
C TYR A 71 13.06 9.64 -20.32
N GLU A 72 11.93 10.28 -20.04
CA GLU A 72 10.83 10.39 -21.00
C GLU A 72 11.09 11.49 -22.04
N PRO A 73 10.50 11.38 -23.24
CA PRO A 73 10.48 12.46 -24.20
C PRO A 73 9.92 13.76 -23.61
N GLU A 74 10.46 14.89 -24.05
CA GLU A 74 9.97 16.21 -23.66
C GLU A 74 8.47 16.36 -24.01
N GLY A 75 7.69 16.87 -23.05
CA GLY A 75 6.26 17.08 -23.21
C GLY A 75 5.38 15.89 -22.80
N GLU A 76 5.96 14.75 -22.43
CA GLU A 76 5.19 13.63 -21.87
C GLU A 76 4.44 14.04 -20.59
N PRO A 77 3.13 13.75 -20.47
CA PRO A 77 2.38 14.02 -19.26
C PRO A 77 2.88 13.17 -18.09
N PHE A 78 2.91 13.78 -16.90
CA PHE A 78 3.20 13.04 -15.67
C PHE A 78 2.16 11.94 -15.45
N VAL A 79 0.87 12.25 -15.57
CA VAL A 79 -0.20 11.26 -15.41
C VAL A 79 -0.41 10.52 -16.73
N ASN A 80 0.18 9.33 -16.82
CA ASN A 80 0.06 8.43 -17.97
C ASN A 80 -1.04 7.37 -17.74
N ALA A 81 -1.26 6.51 -18.75
CA ALA A 81 -2.30 5.48 -18.71
C ALA A 81 -2.12 4.49 -17.53
N TRP A 82 -0.89 4.06 -17.27
CA TRP A 82 -0.56 3.17 -16.17
C TRP A 82 -0.91 3.79 -14.81
N LEU A 83 -0.51 5.05 -14.57
CA LEU A 83 -0.83 5.72 -13.31
C LEU A 83 -2.35 5.91 -13.14
N GLY A 84 -3.06 6.20 -14.23
CA GLY A 84 -4.52 6.27 -14.24
C GLY A 84 -5.21 4.94 -13.91
N GLU A 85 -4.71 3.82 -14.45
CA GLU A 85 -5.20 2.47 -14.16
C GLU A 85 -4.93 2.09 -12.69
N LEU A 86 -3.70 2.30 -12.22
CA LEU A 86 -3.31 2.05 -10.84
C LEU A 86 -4.19 2.84 -9.86
N TRP A 87 -4.55 4.08 -10.21
CA TRP A 87 -5.44 4.90 -9.37
C TRP A 87 -6.81 4.25 -9.17
N ALA A 88 -7.35 3.59 -10.20
CA ALA A 88 -8.67 2.96 -10.15
C ALA A 88 -8.65 1.51 -9.62
N ASP A 89 -7.51 0.82 -9.68
CA ASP A 89 -7.42 -0.61 -9.31
C ASP A 89 -6.75 -0.80 -7.95
N HIS A 90 -7.51 -1.26 -6.95
CA HIS A 90 -6.98 -1.53 -5.60
C HIS A 90 -6.01 -2.71 -5.58
N LYS A 91 -6.20 -3.73 -6.45
CA LYS A 91 -5.30 -4.89 -6.53
C LYS A 91 -3.94 -4.48 -7.05
N LEU A 92 -3.90 -3.58 -8.05
CA LEU A 92 -2.64 -3.06 -8.57
C LEU A 92 -1.86 -2.27 -7.51
N LYS A 93 -2.53 -1.48 -6.66
CA LYS A 93 -1.89 -0.77 -5.54
C LYS A 93 -1.24 -1.75 -4.54
N LEU A 94 -1.99 -2.78 -4.13
CA LEU A 94 -1.49 -3.78 -3.17
C LEU A 94 -0.38 -4.64 -3.77
N LYS A 95 -0.49 -5.00 -5.05
CA LYS A 95 0.59 -5.68 -5.79
C LYS A 95 1.85 -4.82 -5.83
N LEU A 96 1.72 -3.52 -6.10
CA LEU A 96 2.86 -2.62 -6.14
C LEU A 96 3.54 -2.51 -4.77
N VAL A 97 2.77 -2.44 -3.68
CA VAL A 97 3.34 -2.49 -2.31
C VAL A 97 4.06 -3.80 -2.05
N HIS A 98 3.44 -4.93 -2.42
CA HIS A 98 4.07 -6.25 -2.27
C HIS A 98 5.41 -6.29 -3.00
N ASP A 99 5.42 -5.94 -4.29
CA ASP A 99 6.64 -6.03 -5.11
C ASP A 99 7.74 -5.09 -4.58
N PHE A 100 7.37 -3.87 -4.16
CA PHE A 100 8.29 -2.92 -3.55
C PHE A 100 8.93 -3.45 -2.26
N LEU A 101 8.15 -4.11 -1.40
CA LEU A 101 8.65 -4.73 -0.17
C LEU A 101 9.40 -6.06 -0.40
N VAL A 102 9.17 -6.73 -1.53
CA VAL A 102 9.96 -7.91 -1.91
C VAL A 102 11.34 -7.50 -2.37
N ASP A 103 11.39 -6.51 -3.27
CA ASP A 103 12.62 -6.11 -3.94
C ASP A 103 13.46 -5.14 -3.08
N GLU A 104 12.83 -4.39 -2.17
CA GLU A 104 13.46 -3.42 -1.26
C GLU A 104 14.51 -2.54 -1.96
N GLU A 105 14.12 -1.90 -3.06
CA GLU A 105 15.01 -1.13 -3.92
C GLU A 105 15.82 -0.06 -3.16
N TYR A 106 15.24 0.51 -2.10
CA TYR A 106 15.87 1.49 -1.21
C TYR A 106 16.13 0.91 0.18
N TRP A 107 16.79 -0.25 0.21
CA TRP A 107 17.23 -0.92 1.42
C TRP A 107 18.28 -0.11 2.20
N PHE A 108 18.17 -0.10 3.53
CA PHE A 108 19.01 0.74 4.40
C PHE A 108 19.67 -0.01 5.56
N ASP A 109 19.71 -1.35 5.54
CA ASP A 109 20.50 -2.15 6.48
C ASP A 109 21.89 -2.51 5.89
N THR A 110 22.74 -3.10 6.74
CA THR A 110 24.11 -3.51 6.50
C THR A 110 24.27 -4.77 5.65
N GLN A 111 23.26 -5.64 5.63
CA GLN A 111 23.22 -6.84 4.79
C GLN A 111 22.49 -6.53 3.48
N SER A 112 22.68 -7.32 2.42
CA SER A 112 21.83 -7.18 1.23
C SER A 112 20.39 -7.59 1.56
N PRO A 113 19.36 -7.00 0.91
CA PRO A 113 17.99 -7.50 1.04
C PRO A 113 17.92 -8.97 0.57
N ASP A 114 17.01 -9.73 1.16
CA ASP A 114 16.74 -11.12 0.79
C ASP A 114 15.34 -11.24 0.19
N PRO A 115 15.19 -11.12 -1.15
CA PRO A 115 13.90 -11.16 -1.81
C PRO A 115 13.16 -12.49 -1.64
N GLU A 116 13.88 -13.59 -1.41
CA GLU A 116 13.26 -14.91 -1.25
C GLU A 116 12.66 -15.04 0.16
N ALA A 117 13.40 -14.63 1.20
CA ALA A 117 12.85 -14.51 2.54
C ALA A 117 11.68 -13.51 2.56
N ASN A 118 11.82 -12.35 1.91
CA ASN A 118 10.77 -11.34 1.83
C ASN A 118 9.49 -11.89 1.21
N ARG A 119 9.60 -12.57 0.07
CA ARG A 119 8.46 -13.18 -0.62
C ARG A 119 7.78 -14.27 0.21
N ALA A 120 8.53 -15.04 1.00
CA ALA A 120 7.98 -16.11 1.82
C ALA A 120 7.03 -15.58 2.90
N TRP A 121 7.37 -14.48 3.57
CA TRP A 121 6.51 -13.92 4.62
C TRP A 121 5.46 -12.92 4.08
N LEU A 122 5.71 -12.29 2.92
CA LEU A 122 4.74 -11.42 2.22
C LEU A 122 3.59 -12.19 1.55
N GLY A 123 3.56 -13.52 1.64
CA GLY A 123 2.48 -14.37 1.11
C GLY A 123 1.08 -13.95 1.59
N GLU A 124 0.97 -13.41 2.81
CA GLU A 124 -0.27 -12.87 3.35
C GLU A 124 -0.78 -11.64 2.59
N ILE A 125 0.13 -10.71 2.25
CA ILE A 125 -0.21 -9.53 1.46
C ILE A 125 -0.70 -9.93 0.07
N LYS A 126 -0.08 -10.95 -0.54
CA LYS A 126 -0.51 -11.49 -1.83
C LYS A 126 -1.93 -12.07 -1.77
N GLU A 127 -2.26 -12.77 -0.68
CA GLU A 127 -3.62 -13.27 -0.46
C GLU A 127 -4.60 -12.14 -0.19
N TRP A 128 -4.17 -11.08 0.51
CA TRP A 128 -4.99 -9.90 0.72
C TRP A 128 -5.28 -9.16 -0.58
N ALA A 129 -4.31 -9.04 -1.49
CA ALA A 129 -4.56 -8.47 -2.82
C ALA A 129 -5.60 -9.28 -3.60
N ARG A 130 -5.59 -10.61 -3.48
CA ARG A 130 -6.57 -11.51 -4.11
C ARG A 130 -7.97 -11.32 -3.55
N GLN A 131 -8.10 -11.15 -2.23
CA GLN A 131 -9.38 -11.06 -1.51
C GLN A 131 -9.75 -9.64 -1.02
N HIS A 132 -9.08 -8.58 -1.50
CA HIS A 132 -9.05 -7.27 -0.83
C HIS A 132 -10.43 -6.68 -0.51
N ASN A 133 -11.40 -6.77 -1.43
CA ASN A 133 -12.74 -6.25 -1.19
C ASN A 133 -13.46 -7.00 -0.07
N LEU A 134 -13.35 -8.33 -0.05
CA LEU A 134 -13.97 -9.16 0.98
C LEU A 134 -13.29 -8.96 2.33
N LEU A 135 -11.95 -8.93 2.38
CA LEU A 135 -11.21 -8.73 3.63
C LEU A 135 -11.39 -7.32 4.20
N LYS A 136 -11.39 -6.29 3.35
CA LYS A 136 -11.67 -4.91 3.76
C LYS A 136 -13.09 -4.77 4.30
N GLN A 137 -14.09 -5.38 3.66
CA GLN A 137 -15.47 -5.34 4.15
C GLN A 137 -15.64 -6.12 5.46
N ARG A 138 -14.99 -7.28 5.60
CA ARG A 138 -15.06 -8.13 6.80
C ARG A 138 -14.50 -7.50 8.07
N GLY A 139 -13.73 -6.41 7.99
CA GLY A 139 -13.34 -5.65 9.18
C GLY A 139 -14.34 -4.57 9.62
N PHE A 140 -15.28 -4.19 8.75
CA PHE A 140 -16.26 -3.13 9.02
C PHE A 140 -17.70 -3.63 9.10
N TYR A 141 -18.00 -4.78 8.49
CA TYR A 141 -19.36 -5.31 8.35
C TYR A 141 -19.46 -6.73 8.89
N VAL A 142 -20.63 -7.06 9.41
CA VAL A 142 -21.06 -8.45 9.66
C VAL A 142 -21.61 -9.00 8.35
N ASP A 143 -21.17 -10.20 7.98
CA ASP A 143 -21.55 -10.87 6.73
C ASP A 143 -22.08 -12.28 7.02
N VAL A 144 -22.69 -12.93 6.03
CA VAL A 144 -23.20 -14.31 6.14
C VAL A 144 -22.66 -15.13 4.97
N ASN A 145 -22.02 -16.26 5.25
CA ASN A 145 -21.68 -17.24 4.21
C ASN A 145 -22.45 -18.55 4.41
N GLU A 146 -22.54 -19.36 3.35
CA GLU A 146 -23.29 -20.62 3.36
C GLU A 146 -22.60 -21.75 4.15
N GLN A 147 -21.33 -21.57 4.53
CA GLN A 147 -20.47 -22.63 5.09
C GLN A 147 -20.20 -22.47 6.60
N ASP A 148 -19.97 -21.24 7.05
CA ASP A 148 -19.54 -20.88 8.40
C ASP A 148 -20.58 -20.02 9.16
N GLY A 149 -21.67 -19.62 8.49
CA GLY A 149 -22.75 -18.83 9.08
C GLY A 149 -22.41 -17.33 9.16
N VAL A 150 -22.57 -16.73 10.34
CA VAL A 150 -22.33 -15.29 10.56
C VAL A 150 -20.84 -15.02 10.71
N LEU A 151 -20.27 -14.30 9.75
CA LEU A 151 -18.90 -13.83 9.78
C LEU A 151 -18.83 -12.46 10.46
N THR A 152 -18.05 -12.38 11.53
CA THR A 152 -17.80 -11.13 12.25
C THR A 152 -16.34 -10.70 12.13
N PRO A 153 -16.05 -9.39 12.24
CA PRO A 153 -14.67 -8.87 12.25
C PRO A 153 -13.76 -9.51 13.31
N ALA A 154 -14.34 -10.08 14.38
CA ALA A 154 -13.62 -10.72 15.48
C ALA A 154 -13.12 -12.15 15.15
N GLY A 155 -13.60 -12.75 14.05
CA GLY A 155 -13.33 -14.17 13.71
C GLY A 155 -12.01 -14.45 13.00
N VAL A 156 -11.10 -13.48 12.82
CA VAL A 156 -9.85 -13.70 12.08
C VAL A 156 -8.63 -13.66 12.99
N SER A 157 -7.89 -14.77 13.02
CA SER A 157 -6.90 -15.08 14.05
C SER A 157 -5.46 -15.03 13.56
N ASP A 158 -4.95 -13.86 13.18
CA ASP A 158 -3.49 -13.71 13.10
C ASP A 158 -3.04 -12.28 13.41
N GLU A 159 -2.91 -12.01 14.71
CA GLU A 159 -2.42 -10.73 15.22
C GLU A 159 -0.91 -10.55 14.98
N THR A 160 -0.12 -11.61 15.18
CA THR A 160 1.34 -11.56 15.07
C THR A 160 1.77 -11.20 13.65
N SER A 161 1.17 -11.86 12.65
CA SER A 161 1.49 -11.58 11.27
C SER A 161 0.98 -10.20 10.84
N LEU A 162 -0.17 -9.75 11.36
CA LEU A 162 -0.66 -8.40 11.13
C LEU A 162 0.28 -7.32 11.68
N ARG A 163 0.83 -7.49 12.90
CA ARG A 163 1.84 -6.57 13.46
C ARG A 163 3.08 -6.52 12.58
N ARG A 164 3.53 -7.67 12.09
CA ARG A 164 4.68 -7.76 11.19
C ARG A 164 4.42 -6.99 9.88
N VAL A 165 3.25 -7.18 9.26
CA VAL A 165 2.88 -6.43 8.04
C VAL A 165 2.89 -4.92 8.30
N ILE A 166 2.26 -4.46 9.39
CA ILE A 166 2.25 -3.03 9.74
C ILE A 166 3.68 -2.47 9.84
N SER A 167 4.57 -3.18 10.55
CA SER A 167 5.94 -2.73 10.75
C SER A 167 6.69 -2.50 9.43
N HIS A 168 6.48 -3.35 8.42
CA HIS A 168 7.16 -3.22 7.14
C HIS A 168 6.51 -2.16 6.24
N VAL A 169 5.17 -2.06 6.24
CA VAL A 169 4.49 -1.00 5.46
C VAL A 169 4.87 0.40 6.00
N HIS A 170 5.07 0.55 7.31
CA HIS A 170 5.59 1.80 7.90
C HIS A 170 6.97 2.20 7.35
N GLN A 171 7.79 1.25 6.90
CA GLN A 171 9.14 1.55 6.38
C GLN A 171 9.10 2.16 4.98
N ILE A 172 8.01 1.98 4.21
CA ILE A 172 7.89 2.46 2.83
C ILE A 172 8.13 3.97 2.74
N GLY A 173 7.59 4.75 3.70
CA GLY A 173 7.81 6.20 3.73
C GLY A 173 9.29 6.55 3.81
N TRP A 174 10.05 5.88 4.67
CA TRP A 174 11.50 6.07 4.80
C TRP A 174 12.27 5.62 3.56
N GLN A 175 11.90 4.48 2.99
CA GLN A 175 12.50 3.94 1.76
C GLN A 175 12.31 4.91 0.59
N LEU A 176 11.11 5.48 0.42
CA LEU A 176 10.85 6.45 -0.65
C LEU A 176 11.63 7.75 -0.45
N ARG A 177 11.74 8.27 0.79
CA ARG A 177 12.57 9.45 1.07
C ARG A 177 14.05 9.22 0.77
N LEU A 178 14.57 8.02 1.06
CA LEU A 178 15.92 7.64 0.69
C LEU A 178 16.08 7.57 -0.84
N GLY A 179 15.13 6.94 -1.53
CA GLY A 179 15.11 6.88 -2.99
C GLY A 179 15.09 8.27 -3.63
N GLU A 180 14.29 9.21 -3.11
CA GLU A 180 14.29 10.61 -3.56
C GLU A 180 15.67 11.27 -3.42
N HIS A 181 16.39 10.99 -2.33
CA HIS A 181 17.73 11.53 -2.12
C HIS A 181 18.77 10.93 -3.09
N ILE A 182 18.67 9.63 -3.37
CA ILE A 182 19.58 8.91 -4.29
C ILE A 182 19.35 9.36 -5.73
N GLN A 183 18.07 9.43 -6.15
CA GLN A 183 17.69 9.70 -7.54
C GLN A 183 17.75 11.19 -7.91
N ALA A 184 17.92 12.09 -6.94
CA ALA A 184 18.09 13.53 -7.18
C ALA A 184 19.55 13.94 -7.44
N GLN A 185 20.50 13.00 -7.41
CA GLN A 185 21.90 13.21 -7.78
C GLN A 185 22.10 13.08 -9.30
#